data_AF-A0A553UFF4-F1
#
_entry.id   AF-A0A553UFF4-F1
#
_cell.length_a   1.000
_cell.length_b   1.000
_cell.length_c   1.000
_cell.angle_alpha   90.00
_cell.angle_beta   90.00
_cell.angle_gamma   90.00
#
_symmetry.space_group_name_H-M   'P 1'
#
loop_
_entity.id
_entity.type
_entity.pdbx_description
1 polymer ?
#
loop_
_entity_poly.entity_id
_entity_poly.type
_entity_poly.pdbx_seq_one_letter_code
_entity_poly.pdbx_strand_id
1 'polypeptide(L)'
;MGLRTQGYERIGDTFTSAVEAGDGPPTVQQRVNQRTERRYFVRVPVEACWALPVASLAASVKARRRTAGELEALTDIVARAAVDWNPEANTFRVVSSLDTELEPGWNRVQLTTAPTGRSAARLWLVCPRCAGRVGAVYASHWNAAGGEVDAPLIGCRTCLGLTDGSRQQHKTLAWSYEVMGLSRPTPGKAYRPRRAAAIRRAVGVFDRRWARALRAVGIEI
;
A
#
# COMPACT_ATOMS: atom_id res chain seq x y z
N MET A 1 -2.04 -8.91 33.90
CA MET A 1 -1.47 -9.77 32.83
C MET A 1 -1.94 -9.25 31.47
N GLY A 2 -1.08 -8.55 30.74
CA GLY A 2 -1.42 -7.99 29.43
C GLY A 2 -1.46 -9.09 28.37
N LEU A 3 -2.63 -9.38 27.82
CA LEU A 3 -2.78 -10.15 26.59
C LEU A 3 -2.06 -9.37 25.48
N ARG A 4 -0.80 -9.71 25.22
CA ARG A 4 -0.06 -9.27 24.04
C ARG A 4 -0.86 -9.78 22.84
N THR A 5 -1.50 -8.86 22.13
CA THR A 5 -2.12 -9.11 20.84
C THR A 5 -1.03 -9.55 19.86
N GLN A 6 -0.73 -10.85 19.85
CA GLN A 6 -0.04 -11.46 18.72
C GLN A 6 -0.97 -11.28 17.52
N GLY A 7 -0.66 -10.28 16.70
CA GLY A 7 -1.17 -10.21 15.35
C GLY A 7 -0.77 -11.50 14.66
N TYR A 8 -1.69 -12.46 14.60
CA TYR A 8 -1.49 -13.66 13.80
C TYR A 8 -1.44 -13.19 12.35
N GLU A 9 -0.26 -12.90 11.83
CA GLU A 9 -0.07 -12.66 10.41
C GLU A 9 -0.30 -13.98 9.69
N ARG A 10 -0.84 -13.90 8.47
CA ARG A 10 -0.98 -15.08 7.62
C ARG A 10 0.44 -15.47 7.20
N ILE A 11 1.17 -16.17 8.08
CA ILE A 11 2.44 -16.84 7.82
C ILE A 11 2.09 -17.94 6.84
N GLY A 12 1.95 -17.56 5.57
CA GLY A 12 1.82 -18.52 4.49
C GLY A 12 3.21 -19.06 4.27
N ASP A 13 3.47 -20.28 4.76
CA ASP A 13 4.67 -21.03 4.37
C ASP A 13 4.86 -20.94 2.86
N THR A 14 3.77 -21.04 2.08
CA THR A 14 3.79 -20.87 0.61
C THR A 14 4.29 -19.51 0.13
N PHE A 15 3.96 -18.40 0.80
CA PHE A 15 4.48 -17.08 0.40
C PHE A 15 5.94 -16.94 0.75
N THR A 16 6.34 -17.41 1.93
CA THR A 16 7.74 -17.42 2.35
C THR A 16 8.57 -18.28 1.40
N SER A 17 8.12 -19.49 1.07
CA SER A 17 8.78 -20.38 0.11
C SER A 17 8.83 -19.79 -1.30
N ALA A 18 7.79 -19.10 -1.76
CA ALA A 18 7.82 -18.43 -3.07
C ALA A 18 8.86 -17.30 -3.10
N VAL A 19 9.00 -16.52 -2.01
CA VAL A 19 10.03 -15.49 -1.89
C VAL A 19 11.43 -16.14 -1.87
N GLU A 20 11.62 -17.19 -1.09
CA GLU A 20 12.88 -17.94 -1.01
C GLU A 20 13.27 -18.57 -2.35
N ALA A 21 12.29 -18.96 -3.17
CA ALA A 21 12.50 -19.47 -4.53
C ALA A 21 12.77 -18.37 -5.58
N GLY A 22 12.67 -17.09 -5.21
CA GLY A 22 12.86 -15.96 -6.13
C GLY A 22 11.61 -15.52 -6.89
N ASP A 23 10.46 -16.17 -6.68
CA ASP A 23 9.17 -15.85 -7.30
C ASP A 23 8.37 -14.78 -6.51
N GLY A 24 8.99 -14.23 -5.46
CA GLY A 24 8.41 -13.22 -4.60
C GLY A 24 8.21 -11.86 -5.29
N PRO A 25 7.37 -10.97 -4.71
CA PRO A 25 7.26 -9.61 -5.20
C PRO A 25 8.57 -8.82 -4.98
N PRO A 26 8.78 -7.70 -5.69
CA PRO A 26 10.00 -6.90 -5.57
C PRO A 26 10.22 -6.27 -4.19
N THR A 27 9.18 -6.22 -3.35
CA THR A 27 9.25 -5.64 -2.01
C THR A 27 8.56 -6.56 -1.00
N VAL A 28 9.29 -6.97 0.03
CA VAL A 28 8.81 -7.77 1.17
C VAL A 28 9.42 -7.25 2.46
N GLN A 29 8.89 -7.65 3.62
CA GLN A 29 9.56 -7.46 4.91
C GLN A 29 9.94 -8.81 5.48
N GLN A 30 11.19 -8.96 5.92
CA GLN A 30 11.60 -10.13 6.67
C GLN A 30 11.23 -9.97 8.14
N ARG A 31 10.67 -11.02 8.75
CA ARG A 31 10.36 -11.07 10.17
C ARG A 31 10.89 -12.34 10.80
N VAL A 32 11.05 -12.31 12.12
CA VAL A 32 11.48 -13.44 12.93
C VAL A 32 10.40 -13.73 13.96
N ASN A 33 9.99 -15.00 14.05
CA ASN A 33 9.09 -15.43 15.12
C ASN A 33 9.90 -15.52 16.42
N GLN A 34 9.57 -14.69 17.41
CA GLN A 34 10.33 -14.65 18.68
C GLN A 34 10.30 -15.96 19.48
N ARG A 35 9.31 -16.83 19.29
CA ARG A 35 9.20 -18.10 20.02
C ARG A 35 9.97 -19.23 19.33
N THR A 36 9.92 -19.26 18.00
CA THR A 36 10.46 -20.38 17.21
C THR A 36 11.72 -20.03 16.44
N GLU A 37 12.16 -18.78 16.51
CA GLU A 37 13.30 -18.17 15.77
C GLU A 37 13.21 -18.27 14.24
N ARG A 38 12.14 -18.87 13.73
CA ARG A 38 11.90 -19.06 12.31
C ARG A 38 11.72 -17.72 11.61
N ARG A 39 12.48 -17.53 10.53
CA ARG A 39 12.36 -16.40 9.60
C ARG A 39 11.17 -16.62 8.67
N TYR A 40 10.46 -15.55 8.35
CA TYR A 40 9.36 -15.57 7.39
C TYR A 40 9.23 -14.21 6.71
N PHE A 41 8.60 -14.20 5.54
CA PHE A 41 8.36 -12.97 4.78
C PHE A 41 6.90 -12.55 4.86
N VAL A 42 6.69 -11.23 4.88
CA VAL A 42 5.37 -10.61 4.70
C VAL A 42 5.45 -9.59 3.57
N ARG A 43 4.31 -9.30 2.94
CA ARG A 43 4.26 -8.20 1.97
C ARG A 43 4.49 -6.87 2.68
N VAL A 44 4.99 -5.87 1.97
CA VAL A 44 5.05 -4.50 2.50
C VAL A 44 3.64 -3.90 2.50
N PRO A 45 3.14 -3.35 3.64
CA PRO A 45 1.91 -2.59 3.67
C PRO A 45 2.11 -1.21 3.03
N VAL A 46 1.13 -0.73 2.25
CA VAL A 46 1.21 0.60 1.58
C VAL A 46 1.40 1.74 2.57
N GLU A 47 0.93 1.57 3.81
CA GLU A 47 1.07 2.55 4.90
C GLU A 47 2.51 2.68 5.41
N ALA A 48 3.37 1.71 5.10
CA ALA A 48 4.80 1.75 5.42
C ALA A 48 5.65 2.33 4.28
N CYS A 49 5.04 2.63 3.12
CA CYS A 49 5.71 3.26 1.99
C CYS A 49 5.43 4.76 1.96
N TRP A 50 6.34 5.53 1.34
CA TRP A 50 5.99 6.88 0.90
C TRP A 50 5.06 6.79 -0.32
N ALA A 51 4.14 7.74 -0.43
CA ALA A 51 3.17 7.77 -1.51
C ALA A 51 3.04 9.16 -2.11
N LEU A 52 3.06 9.23 -3.44
CA LEU A 52 2.65 10.39 -4.22
C LEU A 52 1.25 10.12 -4.78
N PRO A 53 0.18 10.55 -4.12
CA PRO A 53 -1.17 10.45 -4.65
C PRO A 53 -1.40 11.53 -5.72
N VAL A 54 -2.06 11.20 -6.84
CA VAL A 54 -2.38 12.19 -7.88
C VAL A 54 -3.18 13.38 -7.35
N ALA A 55 -3.92 13.19 -6.26
CA ALA A 55 -4.68 14.24 -5.60
C ALA A 55 -3.81 15.37 -5.04
N SER A 56 -2.56 15.11 -4.64
CA SER A 56 -1.65 16.15 -4.14
C SER A 56 -1.27 17.15 -5.25
N LEU A 57 -1.28 16.72 -6.50
CA LEU A 57 -0.93 17.54 -7.66
C LEU A 57 -2.04 18.49 -8.11
N ALA A 58 -3.27 18.28 -7.63
CA ALA A 58 -4.46 18.97 -8.14
C ALA A 58 -4.34 20.50 -8.02
N ALA A 59 -3.78 21.00 -6.90
CA ALA A 59 -3.58 22.43 -6.68
C ALA A 59 -2.52 23.02 -7.63
N SER A 60 -1.37 22.36 -7.75
CA SER A 60 -0.28 22.80 -8.63
C SER A 60 -0.68 22.80 -10.11
N VAL A 61 -1.40 21.78 -10.56
CA VAL A 61 -1.93 21.71 -11.92
C VAL A 61 -3.03 22.75 -12.14
N LYS A 62 -3.93 22.96 -11.17
CA LYS A 62 -4.96 24.00 -11.25
C LYS A 62 -4.37 25.41 -11.30
N ALA A 63 -3.28 25.68 -10.59
CA ALA A 63 -2.58 26.95 -10.66
C ALA A 63 -2.02 27.20 -12.07
N ARG A 64 -1.42 26.17 -12.71
CA ARG A 64 -0.92 26.25 -14.10
C ARG A 64 -2.03 26.46 -15.13
N ARG A 65 -3.24 25.92 -14.90
CA ARG A 65 -4.40 26.15 -15.77
C ARG A 65 -4.90 27.60 -15.81
N ARG A 66 -4.42 28.48 -14.92
CA ARG A 66 -4.87 29.87 -14.78
C ARG A 66 -3.80 30.85 -15.25
N THR A 67 -3.39 30.76 -16.51
CA THR A 67 -2.51 31.75 -17.14
C THR A 67 -3.33 32.77 -17.94
N ALA A 68 -3.11 34.06 -17.63
CA ALA A 68 -3.41 35.29 -18.40
C ALA A 68 -4.68 35.40 -19.27
N GLY A 69 -5.74 34.61 -19.05
CA GLY A 69 -7.05 34.81 -19.67
C GLY A 69 -7.74 33.56 -20.21
N GLU A 70 -7.04 32.44 -20.39
CA GLU A 70 -7.61 31.22 -20.99
C GLU A 70 -7.38 29.98 -20.13
N LEU A 71 -8.41 29.14 -20.01
CA LEU A 71 -8.32 27.85 -19.33
C LEU A 71 -7.66 26.83 -20.24
N GLU A 72 -6.38 26.61 -20.02
CA GLU A 72 -5.65 25.60 -20.77
C GLU A 72 -6.25 24.19 -20.56
N ALA A 73 -6.24 23.39 -21.65
CA ALA A 73 -6.68 22.01 -21.62
C ALA A 73 -5.71 21.16 -20.78
N LEU A 74 -6.28 20.26 -19.96
CA LEU A 74 -5.48 19.39 -19.09
C LEU A 74 -4.54 18.48 -19.89
N THR A 75 -4.94 18.09 -21.10
CA THR A 75 -4.15 17.30 -22.06
C THR A 75 -2.82 17.96 -22.39
N ASP A 76 -2.86 19.28 -22.62
CA ASP A 76 -1.69 20.03 -23.08
C ASP A 76 -0.70 20.23 -21.94
N ILE A 77 -1.22 20.43 -20.72
CA ILE A 77 -0.40 20.50 -19.51
C ILE A 77 0.30 19.18 -19.26
N VAL A 78 -0.40 18.04 -19.31
CA VAL A 78 0.25 16.74 -19.02
C VAL A 78 1.23 16.32 -20.11
N ALA A 79 1.05 16.75 -21.35
CA ALA A 79 1.97 16.43 -22.45
C ALA A 79 3.37 17.03 -22.23
N ARG A 80 3.44 18.18 -21.55
CA ARG A 80 4.69 18.92 -21.32
C ARG A 80 5.14 18.97 -19.86
N ALA A 81 4.44 18.28 -18.96
CA ALA A 81 4.74 18.33 -17.53
C ALA A 81 5.10 16.95 -16.99
N ALA A 82 6.14 16.90 -16.18
CA ALA A 82 6.47 15.77 -15.34
C ALA A 82 6.46 16.21 -13.86
N VAL A 83 6.56 15.23 -12.96
CA VAL A 83 6.67 15.49 -11.52
C VAL A 83 7.99 14.94 -11.03
N ASP A 84 8.84 15.81 -10.52
CA ASP A 84 9.98 15.38 -9.72
C ASP A 84 9.50 15.22 -8.28
N TRP A 85 9.79 14.05 -7.70
CA TRP A 85 9.35 13.68 -6.36
C TRP A 85 10.53 13.19 -5.53
N ASN A 86 10.69 13.76 -4.34
CA ASN A 86 11.61 13.28 -3.31
C ASN A 86 10.78 12.56 -2.23
N PRO A 87 10.82 11.22 -2.16
CA PRO A 87 10.03 10.45 -1.19
C PRO A 87 10.39 10.77 0.26
N GLU A 88 11.68 10.87 0.59
CA GLU A 88 12.17 11.08 1.95
C GLU A 88 11.79 12.45 2.49
N ALA A 89 12.00 13.49 1.69
CA ALA A 89 11.58 14.85 2.03
C ALA A 89 10.05 15.02 1.97
N ASN A 90 9.32 14.05 1.40
CA ASN A 90 7.89 14.11 1.13
C ASN A 90 7.49 15.39 0.36
N THR A 91 8.33 15.80 -0.58
CA THR A 91 8.12 17.00 -1.42
C THR A 91 8.09 16.63 -2.89
N PHE A 92 7.37 17.42 -3.68
CA PHE A 92 7.34 17.28 -5.12
C PHE A 92 7.34 18.64 -5.80
N ARG A 93 7.76 18.67 -7.06
CA ARG A 93 7.63 19.83 -7.94
C ARG A 93 7.16 19.39 -9.31
N VAL A 94 6.35 20.23 -9.95
CA VAL A 94 5.95 20.02 -11.35
C VAL A 94 6.98 20.72 -12.22
N VAL A 95 7.60 19.98 -13.12
CA VAL A 95 8.68 20.43 -14.01
C VAL A 95 8.26 20.26 -15.47
N SER A 96 9.08 20.74 -16.42
CA SER A 96 8.87 20.42 -17.83
C SER A 96 9.17 18.94 -18.06
N SER A 97 8.42 18.28 -18.94
CA SER A 97 8.75 16.90 -19.35
C SER A 97 10.02 16.82 -20.19
N LEU A 98 10.46 17.96 -20.74
CA LEU A 98 11.71 18.11 -21.49
C LEU A 98 12.92 18.36 -20.59
N ASP A 99 12.71 18.70 -19.32
CA ASP A 99 13.83 18.82 -18.38
C ASP A 99 14.48 17.43 -18.26
N THR A 100 15.80 17.38 -18.33
CA THR A 100 16.58 16.12 -18.22
C THR A 100 17.34 16.06 -16.90
N GLU A 101 17.63 17.21 -16.30
CA GLU A 101 18.28 17.30 -15.00
C GLU A 101 17.36 16.75 -13.91
N LEU A 102 17.91 15.87 -13.08
CA LEU A 102 17.24 15.30 -11.92
C LEU A 102 18.23 15.35 -10.76
N GLU A 103 17.83 16.03 -9.69
CA GLU A 103 18.63 16.12 -8.49
C GLU A 103 18.80 14.74 -7.84
N PRO A 104 19.96 14.43 -7.24
CA PRO A 104 20.16 13.18 -6.51
C PRO A 104 19.06 12.97 -5.45
N GLY A 105 18.54 11.73 -5.37
CA GLY A 105 17.43 11.37 -4.46
C GLY A 105 16.03 11.76 -4.95
N TRP A 106 15.93 12.53 -6.04
CA TRP A 106 14.65 12.80 -6.69
C TRP A 106 14.32 11.76 -7.74
N ASN A 107 13.03 11.62 -8.02
CA ASN A 107 12.49 10.64 -8.94
C ASN A 107 11.48 11.30 -9.87
N ARG A 108 11.65 11.10 -11.17
CA ARG A 108 10.72 11.65 -12.17
C ARG A 108 9.55 10.70 -12.42
N VAL A 109 8.34 11.20 -12.22
CA VAL A 109 7.07 10.49 -12.44
C VAL A 109 6.29 11.22 -13.53
N GLN A 110 5.89 10.47 -14.56
CA GLN A 110 5.15 11.01 -15.70
C GLN A 110 3.66 11.19 -15.37
N LEU A 111 3.04 12.14 -16.05
CA LEU A 111 1.61 12.44 -15.95
C LEU A 111 0.87 11.95 -17.19
N THR A 112 -0.42 11.67 -17.03
CA THR A 112 -1.30 11.36 -18.15
C THR A 112 -2.75 11.71 -17.80
N THR A 113 -3.63 11.66 -18.79
CA THR A 113 -5.06 11.94 -18.61
C THR A 113 -5.93 10.83 -19.16
N ALA A 114 -7.18 10.79 -18.70
CA ALA A 114 -8.21 9.93 -19.27
C ALA A 114 -9.52 10.71 -19.34
N PRO A 115 -10.32 10.54 -20.41
CA PRO A 115 -11.66 11.09 -20.45
C PRO A 115 -12.52 10.47 -19.35
N THR A 116 -13.44 11.26 -18.83
CA THR A 116 -14.51 10.83 -17.94
C THR A 116 -15.84 11.03 -18.66
N GLY A 117 -16.88 10.26 -18.32
CA GLY A 117 -18.17 10.24 -19.03
C GLY A 117 -18.99 11.55 -19.02
N ARG A 118 -18.40 12.68 -18.63
CA ARG A 118 -19.02 14.03 -18.62
C ARG A 118 -18.18 15.07 -19.36
N SER A 119 -17.48 14.68 -20.42
CA SER A 119 -16.59 15.56 -21.20
C SER A 119 -15.48 16.24 -20.38
N ALA A 120 -15.13 15.68 -19.23
CA ALA A 120 -14.04 16.15 -18.38
C ALA A 120 -12.87 15.17 -18.43
N ALA A 121 -11.63 15.66 -18.35
CA ALA A 121 -10.44 14.82 -18.25
C ALA A 121 -10.02 14.65 -16.78
N ARG A 122 -9.63 13.44 -16.40
CA ARG A 122 -9.05 13.15 -15.08
C ARG A 122 -7.55 12.97 -15.20
N LEU A 123 -6.81 13.59 -14.28
CA LEU A 123 -5.36 13.45 -14.13
C LEU A 123 -5.01 12.08 -13.51
N TRP A 124 -3.94 11.48 -14.01
CA TRP A 124 -3.36 10.23 -13.54
C TRP A 124 -1.83 10.32 -13.50
N LEU A 125 -1.21 9.49 -12.65
CA LEU A 125 0.22 9.22 -12.69
C LEU A 125 0.48 8.01 -13.58
N VAL A 126 1.67 7.96 -14.17
CA VAL A 126 2.15 6.79 -14.92
C VAL A 126 3.10 6.01 -14.03
N CYS A 127 2.83 4.72 -13.86
CA CYS A 127 3.73 3.83 -13.12
C CYS A 127 5.05 3.67 -13.88
N PRO A 128 6.22 3.94 -13.28
CA PRO A 128 7.51 3.80 -13.96
C PRO A 128 7.86 2.35 -14.30
N ARG A 129 7.19 1.36 -13.70
CA ARG A 129 7.49 -0.08 -13.91
C ARG A 129 6.62 -0.75 -14.98
N CYS A 130 5.37 -0.32 -15.13
CA CYS A 130 4.43 -0.96 -16.06
C CYS A 130 3.78 0.00 -17.05
N ALA A 131 4.14 1.29 -17.03
CA ALA A 131 3.52 2.36 -17.81
C ALA A 131 1.99 2.52 -17.61
N GLY A 132 1.40 1.79 -16.65
CA GLY A 132 -0.03 1.83 -16.36
C GLY A 132 -0.45 3.12 -15.66
N ARG A 133 -1.70 3.53 -15.91
CA ARG A 133 -2.34 4.67 -15.24
C ARG A 133 -2.69 4.32 -13.80
N VAL A 134 -2.23 5.12 -12.85
CA VAL A 134 -2.41 4.86 -11.42
C VAL A 134 -2.76 6.13 -10.64
N GLY A 135 -3.57 5.95 -9.59
CA GLY A 135 -3.97 7.06 -8.72
C GLY A 135 -2.91 7.46 -7.70
N ALA A 136 -1.89 6.61 -7.50
CA ALA A 136 -0.75 6.88 -6.64
C ALA A 136 0.47 6.07 -7.11
N VAL A 137 1.64 6.67 -6.97
CA VAL A 137 2.94 5.99 -7.06
C VAL A 137 3.51 5.88 -5.65
N TYR A 138 4.18 4.77 -5.36
CA TYR A 138 4.76 4.48 -4.05
C TYR A 138 6.27 4.32 -4.17
N ALA A 139 6.96 4.61 -3.07
CA ALA A 139 8.38 4.34 -2.89
C ALA A 139 8.52 3.42 -1.66
N SER A 140 9.03 2.21 -1.89
CA SER A 140 9.31 1.23 -0.86
C SER A 140 10.80 1.20 -0.57
N HIS A 141 11.17 1.39 0.70
CA HIS A 141 12.56 1.20 1.13
C HIS A 141 12.89 -0.27 1.43
N TRP A 142 11.97 -1.23 1.23
CA TRP A 142 12.31 -2.65 1.29
C TRP A 142 12.52 -3.27 -0.09
N ASN A 143 13.46 -4.19 -0.17
CA ASN A 143 13.77 -4.99 -1.36
C ASN A 143 13.14 -6.40 -1.32
N ALA A 144 13.47 -7.22 -2.32
CA ALA A 144 12.99 -8.60 -2.46
C ALA A 144 13.56 -9.56 -1.40
N ALA A 145 14.70 -9.21 -0.79
CA ALA A 145 15.30 -9.96 0.31
C ALA A 145 14.73 -9.57 1.69
N GLY A 146 13.81 -8.60 1.74
CA GLY A 146 13.19 -8.15 2.98
C GLY A 146 14.02 -7.18 3.81
N GLY A 147 15.16 -6.73 3.29
CA GLY A 147 16.03 -5.72 3.90
C GLY A 147 15.68 -4.32 3.41
N GLU A 148 16.04 -3.33 4.23
CA GLU A 148 15.94 -1.92 3.86
C GLU A 148 17.05 -1.53 2.86
N VAL A 149 16.75 -0.62 1.95
CA VAL A 149 17.66 -0.11 0.92
C VAL A 149 17.64 1.41 0.89
N ASP A 150 18.82 2.00 0.66
CA ASP A 150 18.99 3.45 0.59
C ASP A 150 18.27 4.07 -0.61
N ALA A 151 18.25 3.37 -1.75
CA ALA A 151 17.53 3.78 -2.94
C ALA A 151 16.16 3.08 -3.00
N PRO A 152 15.04 3.78 -2.71
CA PRO A 152 13.75 3.14 -2.63
C PRO A 152 13.24 2.67 -4.01
N LEU A 153 12.60 1.52 -4.04
CA LEU A 153 11.95 0.99 -5.22
C LEU A 153 10.64 1.74 -5.50
N ILE A 154 10.54 2.33 -6.69
CA ILE A 154 9.37 3.13 -7.08
C ILE A 154 8.47 2.37 -8.03
N GLY A 155 7.16 2.46 -7.80
CA GLY A 155 6.17 1.83 -8.66
C GLY A 155 4.74 1.95 -8.12
N CYS A 156 3.81 1.36 -8.85
CA CYS A 156 2.44 1.23 -8.35
C CYS A 156 2.32 0.10 -7.32
N ARG A 157 1.20 0.11 -6.58
CA ARG A 157 0.86 -0.92 -5.59
C ARG A 157 1.07 -2.34 -6.13
N THR A 158 0.58 -2.63 -7.33
CA THR A 158 0.65 -3.97 -7.92
C THR A 158 2.07 -4.36 -8.30
N CYS A 159 2.82 -3.48 -8.97
CA CYS A 159 4.19 -3.76 -9.42
C CYS A 159 5.15 -3.98 -8.26
N LEU A 160 4.95 -3.26 -7.15
CA LEU A 160 5.74 -3.45 -5.94
C LEU A 160 5.24 -4.61 -5.06
N GLY A 161 4.10 -5.21 -5.41
CA GLY A 161 3.49 -6.29 -4.63
C GLY A 161 2.90 -5.85 -3.28
N LEU A 162 2.67 -4.54 -3.11
CA LEU A 162 2.17 -3.94 -1.88
C LEU A 162 0.74 -4.38 -1.59
N THR A 163 0.41 -4.42 -0.31
CA THR A 163 -0.93 -4.70 0.17
C THR A 163 -1.36 -3.63 1.16
N ASP A 164 -2.63 -3.57 1.49
CA ASP A 164 -3.07 -2.78 2.64
C ASP A 164 -2.92 -3.64 3.90
N GLY A 165 -2.63 -3.00 5.04
CA GLY A 165 -2.56 -3.71 6.32
C GLY A 165 -3.86 -4.48 6.63
N SER A 166 -5.00 -3.93 6.20
CA SER A 166 -6.31 -4.56 6.42
C SER A 166 -6.53 -5.87 5.65
N ARG A 167 -6.01 -6.04 4.42
CA ARG A 167 -6.08 -7.33 3.69
C ARG A 167 -5.03 -8.31 4.17
N GLN A 168 -3.88 -7.86 4.67
CA GLN A 168 -2.92 -8.76 5.33
C GLN A 168 -3.52 -9.38 6.59
N GLN A 169 -4.22 -8.56 7.35
CA GLN A 169 -4.89 -8.99 8.57
C GLN A 169 -6.20 -9.72 8.27
N HIS A 170 -6.74 -9.69 7.06
CA HIS A 170 -8.01 -10.34 6.72
C HIS A 170 -7.98 -11.84 7.02
N LYS A 171 -9.01 -12.33 7.73
CA LYS A 171 -9.13 -13.73 8.25
C LYS A 171 -8.08 -14.12 9.29
N THR A 172 -7.45 -13.15 9.96
CA THR A 172 -6.66 -13.39 11.16
C THR A 172 -7.51 -13.25 12.42
N LEU A 173 -6.98 -13.67 13.57
CA LEU A 173 -7.65 -13.44 14.86
C LEU A 173 -7.86 -11.95 15.10
N ALA A 174 -6.84 -11.12 14.94
CA ALA A 174 -6.94 -9.67 15.11
C ALA A 174 -8.06 -9.06 14.26
N TRP A 175 -8.17 -9.49 12.99
CA TRP A 175 -9.28 -9.10 12.13
C TRP A 175 -10.64 -9.61 12.60
N SER A 176 -10.73 -10.85 13.09
CA SER A 176 -12.00 -11.35 13.65
C SER A 176 -12.42 -10.58 14.89
N TYR A 177 -11.49 -10.24 15.80
CA TYR A 177 -11.74 -9.39 16.96
C TYR A 177 -12.23 -8.00 16.53
N GLU A 178 -11.59 -7.37 15.53
CA GLU A 178 -12.01 -6.07 15.01
C GLU A 178 -13.41 -6.14 14.38
N VAL A 179 -13.68 -7.13 13.53
CA VAL A 179 -14.97 -7.28 12.84
C VAL A 179 -16.12 -7.62 13.80
N MET A 180 -15.84 -8.41 14.85
CA MET A 180 -16.81 -8.77 15.88
C MET A 180 -16.96 -7.71 16.97
N GLY A 181 -16.20 -6.61 16.92
CA GLY A 181 -16.24 -5.56 17.95
C GLY A 181 -15.65 -5.99 19.30
N LEU A 182 -14.83 -7.05 19.31
CA LEU A 182 -14.18 -7.62 20.49
C LEU A 182 -12.78 -7.03 20.74
N SER A 183 -12.24 -6.24 19.81
CA SER A 183 -10.99 -5.51 19.99
C SER A 183 -11.18 -4.32 20.94
N ARG A 184 -10.19 -4.04 21.79
CA ARG A 184 -10.16 -2.76 22.55
C ARG A 184 -10.24 -1.58 21.56
N PRO A 185 -11.04 -0.54 21.86
CA PRO A 185 -11.17 0.62 20.98
C PRO A 185 -9.78 1.23 20.72
N THR A 186 -9.37 1.27 19.45
CA THR A 186 -8.16 1.99 19.05
C THR A 186 -8.51 3.48 18.96
N PRO A 187 -7.80 4.39 19.66
CA PRO A 187 -8.07 5.82 19.57
C PRO A 187 -8.10 6.29 18.11
N GLY A 188 -9.14 7.04 17.73
CA GLY A 188 -9.28 7.63 16.40
C GLY A 188 -9.87 6.74 15.30
N LYS A 189 -10.14 5.45 15.55
CA LYS A 189 -10.89 4.61 14.59
C LYS A 189 -12.34 4.46 15.04
N ALA A 190 -13.26 5.20 14.40
CA ALA A 190 -14.68 5.00 14.58
C ALA A 190 -15.09 3.58 14.14
N TYR A 191 -15.83 2.86 14.99
CA TYR A 191 -16.42 1.58 14.64
C TYR A 191 -17.36 1.77 13.44
N ARG A 192 -17.02 1.22 12.28
CA ARG A 192 -17.91 1.22 11.12
C ARG A 192 -18.74 -0.07 11.14
N PRO A 193 -20.09 0.00 11.19
CA PRO A 193 -20.93 -1.18 11.12
C PRO A 193 -20.66 -1.92 9.82
N ARG A 194 -20.32 -3.21 9.92
CA ARG A 194 -19.98 -4.05 8.76
C ARG A 194 -21.14 -4.98 8.41
N ARG A 195 -21.26 -5.30 7.11
CA ARG A 195 -22.33 -6.17 6.58
C ARG A 195 -22.33 -7.54 7.28
N ALA A 196 -23.51 -8.12 7.51
CA ALA A 196 -23.70 -9.41 8.20
C ALA A 196 -22.82 -10.57 7.65
N ALA A 197 -22.55 -10.59 6.34
CA ALA A 197 -21.67 -11.57 5.71
C ALA A 197 -20.19 -11.47 6.14
N ALA A 198 -19.73 -10.31 6.60
CA ALA A 198 -18.38 -10.16 7.17
C ALA A 198 -18.34 -10.72 8.60
N ILE A 199 -19.37 -10.46 9.40
CA ILE A 199 -19.50 -10.96 10.78
C ILE A 199 -19.53 -12.50 10.79
N ARG A 200 -20.37 -13.14 9.97
CA ARG A 200 -20.41 -14.62 9.87
C ARG A 200 -19.06 -15.24 9.52
N ARG A 201 -18.30 -14.59 8.62
CA ARG A 201 -16.95 -15.05 8.26
C ARG A 201 -15.94 -14.84 9.39
N ALA A 202 -16.07 -13.77 10.17
CA ALA A 202 -15.25 -13.52 11.35
C ALA A 202 -15.49 -14.57 12.45
N VAL A 203 -16.75 -14.87 12.76
CA VAL A 203 -17.15 -15.95 13.69
C VAL A 203 -16.52 -17.28 13.27
N GLY A 204 -16.67 -17.69 12.00
CA GLY A 204 -16.06 -18.94 11.53
C GLY A 204 -14.52 -18.97 11.54
N VAL A 205 -13.84 -17.81 11.57
CA VAL A 205 -12.38 -17.76 11.79
C VAL A 205 -12.06 -17.86 13.27
N PHE A 206 -12.83 -17.16 14.11
CA PHE A 206 -12.72 -17.17 15.56
C PHE A 206 -12.93 -18.59 16.12
N ASP A 207 -14.02 -19.26 15.76
CA ASP A 207 -14.39 -20.59 16.25
C ASP A 207 -13.35 -21.64 15.88
N ARG A 208 -12.88 -21.66 14.62
CA ARG A 208 -11.84 -22.61 14.18
C ARG A 208 -10.52 -22.43 14.94
N ARG A 209 -10.21 -21.22 15.38
CA ARG A 209 -8.98 -20.92 16.13
C ARG A 209 -9.14 -21.29 17.60
N TRP A 210 -10.28 -21.00 18.21
CA TRP A 210 -10.60 -21.45 19.57
C TRP A 210 -10.70 -22.98 19.66
N ALA A 211 -11.34 -23.63 18.69
CA ALA A 211 -11.40 -25.08 18.62
C ALA A 211 -10.02 -25.74 18.48
N ARG A 212 -9.04 -25.05 17.87
CA ARG A 212 -7.65 -25.51 17.84
C ARG A 212 -6.94 -25.26 19.17
N ALA A 213 -7.17 -24.13 19.82
CA ALA A 213 -6.59 -23.80 21.12
C ALA A 213 -7.10 -24.73 22.23
N LEU A 214 -8.40 -25.01 22.25
CA LEU A 214 -9.06 -25.91 23.19
C LEU A 214 -8.62 -27.36 22.98
N ARG A 215 -8.54 -27.84 21.73
CA ARG A 215 -7.91 -29.14 21.43
C ARG A 215 -6.46 -29.23 21.90
N ALA A 216 -5.69 -28.15 21.78
CA ALA A 216 -4.29 -28.12 22.24
C ALA A 216 -4.16 -28.19 23.78
N VAL A 217 -5.23 -27.91 24.53
CA VAL A 217 -5.28 -28.09 25.99
C VAL A 217 -6.12 -29.30 26.41
N GLY A 218 -6.39 -30.23 25.48
CA GLY A 218 -7.08 -31.49 25.75
C GLY A 218 -8.60 -31.39 25.90
N ILE A 219 -9.20 -30.26 25.52
CA ILE A 219 -10.65 -30.07 25.55
C ILE A 219 -11.21 -30.41 24.17
N GLU A 220 -11.98 -31.50 24.09
CA GLU A 220 -12.74 -31.88 22.90
C GLU A 220 -14.01 -31.05 22.78
N ILE A 221 -14.30 -30.55 21.57
CA ILE A 221 -15.48 -29.76 21.20
C ILE A 221 -16.06 -30.27 19.89
#